data_AF-A0A0Q2Q604-F1
#
_entry.id   AF-A0A0Q2Q604-F1
#
_cell.length_a   1.000
_cell.length_b   1.000
_cell.length_c   1.000
_cell.angle_alpha   90.00
_cell.angle_beta   90.00
_cell.angle_gamma   90.00
#
_symmetry.space_group_name_H-M   'P 1'
#
loop_
_entity.id
_entity.type
_entity.pdbx_description
1 polymer ?
#
loop_
_entity_poly.entity_id
_entity_poly.type
_entity_poly.pdbx_seq_one_letter_code
_entity_poly.pdbx_strand_id
1 'polypeptide(L)' 'MNKAILLTLICLFFTACEQTKSVEYYKAHPEEAKKRSDECRLKSIISQDCVNAHSVAIPKEDWDEGHDTQTR' A
#
# COMPACT_ATOMS: atom_id res chain seq x y z
N MET A 1 15.82 -32.12 16.83
CA MET A 1 15.25 -30.76 16.72
C MET A 1 14.30 -30.54 17.90
N ASN A 2 14.68 -29.69 18.87
CA ASN A 2 13.81 -29.38 20.01
C ASN A 2 12.54 -28.66 19.50
N LYS A 3 11.35 -29.17 19.85
CA LYS A 3 10.05 -28.59 19.47
C LYS A 3 9.93 -27.10 19.83
N ALA A 4 10.63 -26.67 20.88
CA ALA A 4 10.72 -25.28 21.31
C ALA A 4 11.40 -24.35 20.28
N ILE A 5 12.36 -24.86 19.51
CA ILE A 5 13.10 -24.08 18.48
C ILE A 5 12.18 -23.81 17.27
N LEU A 6 11.31 -24.75 16.92
CA LEU A 6 10.36 -24.58 15.82
C LEU A 6 9.32 -23.49 16.14
N LEU A 7 8.83 -23.45 17.39
CA LEU A 7 7.85 -22.45 17.85
C LEU A 7 8.42 -21.03 17.89
N THR A 8 9.70 -20.87 18.23
CA THR A 8 10.35 -19.55 18.30
C THR A 8 10.60 -18.93 16.92
N LEU A 9 10.81 -19.75 15.89
CA LEU A 9 11.00 -19.27 14.51
C LEU A 9 9.71 -18.72 13.89
N ILE A 10 8.53 -19.22 14.27
CA ILE A 10 7.23 -18.79 13.69
C ILE A 10 6.84 -17.39 14.18
N CYS A 11 7.17 -17.02 15.42
CA CYS A 11 6.83 -15.72 16.00
C CYS A 11 7.56 -14.54 15.35
N LEU A 12 8.70 -14.77 14.68
CA LEU A 12 9.50 -13.73 14.05
C LEU A 12 8.88 -13.18 12.75
N PHE A 13 7.89 -13.86 12.17
CA PHE A 13 7.23 -13.43 10.93
C PHE A 13 6.10 -12.41 11.14
N PHE A 14 5.65 -12.17 12.38
CA PHE A 14 4.55 -11.25 12.66
C PHE A 14 4.96 -9.78 12.82
N THR A 15 6.26 -9.44 12.70
CA THR A 15 6.75 -8.05 12.84
C THR A 15 6.56 -7.21 11.57
N ALA A 16 6.03 -7.79 10.48
CA ALA A 16 5.85 -7.11 9.20
C ALA A 16 4.39 -6.77 8.84
N CYS A 17 3.46 -6.75 9.80
CA CYS A 17 2.13 -6.18 9.55
C CYS A 17 2.24 -4.65 9.49
N GLU A 18 2.46 -4.10 8.29
CA GLU A 18 2.17 -2.69 8.04
C GLU A 18 0.67 -2.44 8.28
N GLN A 19 0.36 -1.51 9.18
CA GLN A 19 -1.02 -1.17 9.50
C GLN A 19 -1.68 -0.46 8.32
N THR A 20 -2.74 -1.05 7.77
CA THR A 20 -3.52 -0.45 6.68
C THR A 20 -4.32 0.76 7.21
N LYS A 21 -4.03 1.95 6.68
CA LYS A 21 -4.77 3.18 6.99
C LYS A 21 -6.02 3.28 6.09
N SER A 22 -7.10 3.87 6.61
CA SER A 22 -8.36 4.01 5.86
C SER A 22 -8.30 5.15 4.83
N VAL A 23 -9.28 5.19 3.92
CA VAL A 23 -9.43 6.29 2.96
C VAL A 23 -9.74 7.60 3.68
N GLU A 24 -10.55 7.57 4.74
CA GLU A 24 -10.92 8.75 5.54
C GLU A 24 -9.70 9.38 6.21
N TYR A 25 -8.78 8.54 6.71
CA TYR A 25 -7.52 9.01 7.25
C TYR A 25 -6.71 9.77 6.19
N TYR A 26 -6.58 9.20 4.99
CA TYR A 26 -5.84 9.84 3.90
C TYR A 26 -6.51 11.11 3.37
N LYS A 27 -7.85 11.17 3.34
CA LYS A 27 -8.58 12.41 3.02
C LYS A 27 -8.25 13.52 4.01
N ALA A 28 -8.08 13.19 5.30
CA ALA A 28 -7.65 14.15 6.30
C ALA A 28 -6.15 14.48 6.20
N HIS A 29 -5.34 13.61 5.60
CA HIS A 29 -3.88 13.71 5.52
C HIS A 29 -3.37 13.51 4.07
N PRO A 30 -3.70 14.44 3.14
CA PRO A 30 -3.44 14.26 1.71
C PRO A 30 -1.95 14.16 1.37
N GLU A 31 -1.08 14.86 2.11
CA GLU A 31 0.37 14.78 1.92
C GLU A 31 0.92 13.38 2.25
N GLU A 32 0.37 12.72 3.27
CA GLU A 32 0.71 11.33 3.58
C GLU A 32 0.19 10.37 2.52
N ALA A 33 -1.00 10.64 1.98
CA ALA A 33 -1.57 9.86 0.89
C ALA A 33 -0.65 9.90 -0.33
N LYS A 34 -0.18 11.09 -0.71
CA LYS A 34 0.76 11.27 -1.82
C LYS A 34 2.06 10.53 -1.59
N LYS A 35 2.71 10.75 -0.43
CA LYS A 35 3.97 10.09 -0.08
C LYS A 35 3.85 8.57 -0.13
N ARG A 36 2.76 8.02 0.41
CA ARG A 36 2.54 6.57 0.44
C ARG A 36 2.24 6.02 -0.95
N SER A 37 1.40 6.70 -1.73
CA SER A 37 1.12 6.33 -3.12
C SER A 37 2.40 6.28 -3.96
N ASP A 38 3.27 7.28 -3.82
CA ASP A 38 4.57 7.32 -4.50
C ASP A 38 5.50 6.18 -4.04
N GLU A 39 5.56 5.91 -2.74
CA GLU A 39 6.31 4.78 -2.21
C GLU A 39 5.83 3.45 -2.79
N CYS A 40 4.51 3.24 -2.83
CA CYS A 40 3.90 2.04 -3.39
C CYS A 40 4.26 1.86 -4.86
N ARG A 41 4.21 2.93 -5.64
CA ARG A 41 4.59 2.93 -7.06
C ARG A 41 6.08 2.63 -7.25
N LEU A 42 6.95 3.30 -6.51
CA LEU A 42 8.41 3.17 -6.66
C LEU A 42 8.93 1.79 -6.23
N LYS A 43 8.32 1.20 -5.21
CA LYS A 43 8.71 -0.10 -4.65
C LYS A 43 7.88 -1.27 -5.17
N SER A 44 6.94 -1.01 -6.08
CA SER A 44 5.97 -2.00 -6.57
C SER A 44 5.24 -2.73 -5.44
N ILE A 45 4.89 -2.02 -4.37
CA ILE A 45 4.14 -2.59 -3.24
C ILE A 45 2.67 -2.67 -3.62
N ILE A 46 2.10 -3.86 -3.50
CA ILE A 46 0.68 -4.10 -3.71
C ILE A 46 0.04 -4.40 -2.36
N SER A 47 -0.72 -3.44 -1.83
CA SER A 47 -1.44 -3.59 -0.57
C SER A 47 -2.71 -2.74 -0.56
N GLN A 48 -3.64 -3.06 0.35
CA GLN A 48 -4.86 -2.26 0.53
C GLN A 48 -4.53 -0.82 0.96
N ASP A 49 -3.45 -0.65 1.71
CA ASP A 49 -2.96 0.67 2.12
C ASP A 49 -2.53 1.52 0.92
N CYS A 50 -1.85 0.91 -0.05
CA CYS A 50 -1.50 1.56 -1.31
C CYS A 50 -2.73 1.97 -2.12
N VAL A 51 -3.76 1.12 -2.19
CA VAL A 51 -5.03 1.45 -2.86
C VAL A 51 -5.70 2.64 -2.18
N ASN A 52 -5.77 2.63 -0.84
CA ASN A 52 -6.40 3.69 -0.07
C ASN A 52 -5.66 5.03 -0.26
N ALA A 53 -4.32 5.02 -0.17
CA ALA A 53 -3.48 6.20 -0.39
C ALA A 53 -3.64 6.75 -1.82
N HIS A 54 -3.54 5.88 -2.83
CA HIS A 54 -3.63 6.27 -4.23
C HIS A 54 -5.00 6.86 -4.60
N SER A 55 -6.09 6.37 -4.00
CA SER A 55 -7.45 6.88 -4.24
C SER A 55 -7.65 8.35 -3.82
N VAL A 56 -6.77 8.88 -2.98
CA VAL A 56 -6.77 10.27 -2.50
C VAL A 56 -5.65 11.08 -3.16
N ALA A 57 -4.49 10.46 -3.40
CA ALA A 57 -3.29 11.12 -3.91
C ALA A 57 -3.41 11.61 -5.36
N ILE A 58 -4.14 10.89 -6.21
CA ILE A 58 -4.29 11.21 -7.63
C ILE A 58 -5.71 11.75 -7.89
N PRO A 59 -5.86 13.00 -8.38
CA PRO A 59 -7.14 13.55 -8.83
C PRO A 59 -7.83 12.61 -9.81
N LYS A 60 -9.17 12.51 -9.73
CA LYS A 60 -9.95 11.60 -10.60
C LYS A 60 -9.76 11.86 -12.10
N GLU A 61 -9.42 13.10 -12.44
CA GLU A 61 -9.18 13.56 -13.82
C GLU A 61 -8.00 12.84 -14.49
N ASP A 62 -6.97 12.47 -13.71
CA ASP A 62 -5.76 11.81 -14.24
C ASP A 62 -5.96 10.31 -14.54
N TRP A 63 -7.09 9.72 -14.15
CA TRP A 63 -7.38 8.30 -14.39
C TRP A 63 -7.96 8.03 -15.77
N ASP A 64 -8.75 8.97 -16.30
CA ASP A 64 -9.46 8.81 -17.57
C ASP A 64 -8.54 8.97 -18.79
N GLU A 65 -7.38 9.62 -18.64
CA GLU A 65 -6.40 9.79 -19.74
C GLU A 65 -5.45 8.59 -19.91
N GLY A 66 -5.42 7.65 -18.97
CA GLY A 66 -4.51 6.48 -18.99
C GLY A 66 -5.10 5.19 -19.56
N HIS A 67 -6.41 5.15 -19.83
CA HIS A 67 -7.11 3.94 -20.29
C HIS A 67 -7.14 3.76 -21.82
N ASP A 68 -6.46 4.62 -22.59
CA ASP A 68 -6.43 4.58 -24.07
C ASP A 68 -5.07 4.21 -24.69
N THR A 69 -4.11 3.70 -23.91
CA THR A 69 -2.89 3.07 -24.48
C THR A 69 -2.67 1.65 -23.99
N GLN A 70 -3.69 0.80 -24.17
CA GLN A 70 -3.49 -0.64 -24.29
C GLN A 70 -4.07 -1.17 -25.61
N THR A 71 -3.59 -0.64 -26.74
CA THR A 71 -3.61 -1.35 -28.03
C THR A 71 -2.57 -0.78 -28.99
N ARG A 72 -1.34 -1.29 -28.94
CA ARG A 72 -0.57 -1.76 -30.10
C ARG A 72 0.73 -2.42 -29.66
#